data_AF-A0A8I1GED8-F1
#
_entry.id   AF-A0A8I1GED8-F1
#
_cell.length_a   1.000
_cell.length_b   1.000
_cell.length_c   1.000
_cell.angle_alpha   90.00
_cell.angle_beta   90.00
_cell.angle_gamma   90.00
#
_symmetry.space_group_name_H-M   'P 1'
#
loop_
_entity.id
_entity.type
_entity.pdbx_description
1 polymer ?
#
loop_
_entity_poly.entity_id
_entity_poly.type
_entity_poly.pdbx_seq_one_letter_code
_entity_poly.pdbx_strand_id
1 'polypeptide(L)'
;MLRDMSTPSFQRANNLSRLSELFASLRQRELDLSPVVFLEPKLSGRPVLNENGFLRLTGLFSSAPEQVHFDLIFVQLDGRWLLDGVSIAMVRPKPSGAVSAAQTLQPAKKR
;
A
#
# COMPACT_ATOMS: atom_id res chain seq x y z
N MET A 1 -2.27 14.17 -13.31
CA MET A 1 -2.87 12.83 -13.26
C MET A 1 -3.28 12.43 -11.83
N LEU A 2 -2.40 12.22 -10.83
CA LEU A 2 -2.89 11.99 -9.45
C LEU A 2 -3.36 13.27 -8.74
N ARG A 3 -2.62 14.37 -8.91
CA ARG A 3 -2.90 15.69 -8.31
C ARG A 3 -4.29 16.21 -8.70
N ASP A 4 -4.68 16.02 -9.95
CA ASP A 4 -5.94 16.52 -10.51
C ASP A 4 -7.16 15.72 -10.00
N MET A 5 -6.93 14.52 -9.47
CA MET A 5 -7.94 13.68 -8.82
C MET A 5 -7.94 13.84 -7.29
N SER A 6 -7.16 14.77 -6.75
CA SER A 6 -7.01 14.96 -5.30
C SER A 6 -7.78 16.19 -4.80
N THR A 7 -8.08 16.21 -3.49
CA THR A 7 -8.73 17.35 -2.83
C THR A 7 -7.84 18.60 -2.83
N PRO A 8 -8.42 19.82 -2.78
CA PRO A 8 -7.63 21.05 -2.66
C PRO A 8 -6.79 21.11 -1.38
N SER A 9 -7.25 20.47 -0.29
CA SER A 9 -6.46 20.27 0.93
C SER A 9 -5.23 19.40 0.67
N PHE A 10 -5.41 18.25 0.03
CA PHE A 10 -4.31 17.36 -0.32
C PHE A 10 -3.30 18.01 -1.26
N GLN A 11 -3.78 18.76 -2.27
CA GLN A 11 -2.91 19.47 -3.21
C GLN A 11 -2.04 20.53 -2.51
N ARG A 12 -2.59 21.27 -1.53
CA ARG A 12 -1.83 22.26 -0.75
C ARG A 12 -0.81 21.61 0.17
N ALA A 13 -1.18 20.49 0.81
CA ALA A 13 -0.28 19.74 1.69
C ALA A 13 0.88 19.08 0.92
N ASN A 14 0.65 18.70 -0.34
CA ASN A 14 1.61 18.02 -1.21
C ASN A 14 2.10 18.94 -2.33
N ASN A 15 2.70 20.06 -1.96
CA ASN A 15 3.33 20.97 -2.92
C ASN A 15 4.60 20.36 -3.56
N LEU A 16 5.10 20.98 -4.62
CA LEU A 16 6.20 20.43 -5.43
C LEU A 16 7.49 20.20 -4.61
N SER A 17 7.80 21.09 -3.66
CA SER A 17 8.99 20.97 -2.81
C SER A 17 8.86 19.78 -1.86
N ARG A 18 7.72 19.68 -1.18
CA ARG A 18 7.40 18.58 -0.26
C ARG A 18 7.45 17.23 -0.98
N LEU A 19 6.87 17.15 -2.17
CA LEU A 19 6.93 15.95 -3.00
C LEU A 19 8.37 15.65 -3.42
N SER A 20 9.14 16.66 -3.85
CA SER A 20 10.53 16.47 -4.23
C SER A 20 11.38 15.87 -3.10
N GLU A 21 11.14 16.30 -1.87
CA GLU A 21 11.77 15.77 -0.64
C GLU A 21 11.31 14.33 -0.35
N LEU A 22 9.99 14.07 -0.31
CA LEU A 22 9.43 12.74 -0.03
C LEU A 22 9.91 11.68 -1.03
N PHE A 23 10.07 12.06 -2.30
CA PHE A 23 10.54 11.16 -3.35
C PHE A 23 12.06 11.15 -3.54
N ALA A 24 12.83 11.95 -2.79
CA ALA A 24 14.29 12.00 -2.94
C ALA A 24 14.94 10.64 -2.68
N SER A 25 14.57 9.99 -1.58
CA SER A 25 15.08 8.66 -1.23
C SER A 25 14.61 7.56 -2.20
N LEU A 26 13.46 7.73 -2.85
CA LEU A 26 12.96 6.79 -3.86
C LEU A 26 13.74 6.91 -5.18
N ARG A 27 14.05 8.15 -5.62
CA ARG A 27 14.89 8.39 -6.81
C ARG A 27 16.31 7.84 -6.64
N GLN A 28 16.89 7.99 -5.44
CA GLN A 28 18.19 7.42 -5.12
C GLN A 28 18.22 5.89 -5.18
N ARG A 29 17.07 5.24 -4.99
CA ARG A 29 16.92 3.78 -5.02
C ARG A 29 16.54 3.23 -6.39
N GLU A 30 16.42 4.09 -7.41
CA GLU A 30 16.02 3.72 -8.79
C GLU A 30 14.80 2.80 -8.83
N LEU A 31 13.82 3.08 -7.97
CA LEU A 31 12.67 2.20 -7.81
C LEU A 31 11.75 2.29 -9.02
N ASP A 32 11.63 1.17 -9.73
CA ASP A 32 10.72 1.04 -10.85
C ASP A 32 9.31 0.64 -10.38
N LEU A 33 8.38 1.59 -10.42
CA LEU A 33 6.96 1.38 -10.15
C LEU A 33 6.16 1.01 -11.41
N SER A 34 6.79 0.97 -12.58
CA SER A 34 6.12 0.62 -13.84
C SER A 34 5.38 -0.72 -13.79
N PRO A 35 5.88 -1.78 -13.11
CA PRO A 35 5.14 -3.03 -13.01
C PRO A 35 3.77 -2.90 -12.35
N VAL A 36 3.59 -1.95 -11.43
CA VAL A 36 2.32 -1.73 -10.70
C VAL A 36 1.20 -1.34 -11.65
N VAL A 37 1.51 -0.65 -12.76
CA VAL A 37 0.52 -0.18 -13.74
C VAL A 37 -0.22 -1.34 -14.42
N PHE A 38 0.41 -2.51 -14.50
CA PHE A 38 -0.14 -3.70 -15.17
C PHE A 38 -0.69 -4.75 -14.18
N LEU A 39 -0.55 -4.51 -12.88
CA LEU A 39 -0.96 -5.45 -11.85
C LEU A 39 -2.34 -5.07 -11.30
N GLU A 40 -3.20 -6.06 -11.16
CA GLU A 40 -4.47 -5.87 -10.46
C GLU A 40 -4.20 -5.74 -8.94
N PRO A 41 -4.74 -4.70 -8.29
CA PRO A 41 -4.60 -4.52 -6.85
C PRO A 41 -5.41 -5.59 -6.12
N LYS A 42 -4.79 -6.19 -5.09
CA LYS A 42 -5.47 -7.08 -4.15
C LYS A 42 -5.87 -6.29 -2.91
N LEU A 43 -7.16 -6.09 -2.73
CA LEU A 43 -7.67 -5.47 -1.50
C LEU A 43 -7.45 -6.41 -0.32
N SER A 44 -6.90 -5.86 0.77
CA SER A 44 -6.66 -6.62 2.02
C SER A 44 -7.90 -6.69 2.91
N GLY A 45 -8.98 -5.99 2.54
CA GLY A 45 -10.24 -5.97 3.27
C GLY A 45 -11.35 -5.35 2.43
N ARG A 46 -12.55 -5.29 3.01
CA ARG A 46 -13.66 -4.56 2.39
C ARG A 46 -13.39 -3.06 2.45
N PRO A 47 -13.76 -2.28 1.42
CA PRO A 47 -13.79 -0.83 1.50
C PRO A 47 -14.59 -0.36 2.73
N VAL A 48 -14.05 0.57 3.50
CA VAL A 48 -14.71 1.11 4.69
C VAL A 48 -15.03 2.58 4.46
N LEU A 49 -16.32 2.93 4.48
CA LEU A 49 -16.77 4.31 4.56
C LEU A 49 -17.00 4.65 6.03
N ASN A 50 -16.26 5.60 6.57
CA ASN A 50 -16.42 6.03 7.95
C ASN A 50 -17.53 7.09 8.11
N GLU A 51 -17.88 7.40 9.36
CA GLU A 51 -18.92 8.38 9.72
C GLU A 51 -18.64 9.79 9.19
N ASN A 52 -17.36 10.10 8.93
CA ASN A 52 -16.91 11.38 8.41
C ASN A 52 -16.93 11.43 6.86
N GLY A 53 -17.44 10.41 6.19
CA GLY A 53 -17.54 10.36 4.72
C GLY A 53 -16.24 10.01 4.00
N PHE A 54 -15.22 9.53 4.72
CA PHE A 54 -13.99 9.04 4.11
C PHE A 54 -14.10 7.56 3.75
N LEU A 55 -13.87 7.25 2.49
CA LEU A 55 -13.73 5.90 1.98
C LEU A 55 -12.25 5.48 2.04
N ARG A 56 -11.94 4.45 2.82
CA ARG A 56 -10.60 3.90 2.93
C ARG A 56 -10.48 2.58 2.16
N LEU A 57 -9.44 2.49 1.33
CA LEU A 57 -9.05 1.31 0.56
C LEU A 57 -7.64 0.89 0.93
N THR A 58 -7.47 -0.33 1.42
CA THR A 58 -6.17 -0.91 1.74
C THR A 58 -5.92 -2.16 0.91
N GLY A 59 -4.68 -2.34 0.48
CA GLY A 59 -4.33 -3.46 -0.38
C GLY A 59 -2.87 -3.52 -0.74
N LEU A 60 -2.57 -4.37 -1.71
CA LEU A 60 -1.23 -4.52 -2.25
C LEU A 60 -1.24 -4.88 -3.73
N PHE A 61 -0.14 -4.56 -4.40
CA PHE A 61 0.25 -5.12 -5.68
C PHE A 61 1.30 -6.20 -5.44
N SER A 62 1.09 -7.39 -5.99
CA SER A 62 2.03 -8.52 -5.90
C SER A 62 3.21 -8.35 -6.87
N SER A 63 3.85 -7.18 -6.88
CA SER A 63 5.04 -6.89 -7.66
C SER A 63 6.26 -7.66 -7.13
N ALA A 64 7.27 -7.82 -7.98
CA ALA A 64 8.54 -8.43 -7.65
C ALA A 64 9.69 -7.45 -7.95
N PRO A 65 10.78 -7.45 -7.16
CA PRO A 65 11.06 -8.32 -6.00
C PRO A 65 10.38 -7.88 -4.69
N GLU A 66 9.87 -6.65 -4.62
CA GLU A 66 9.17 -6.10 -3.44
C GLU A 66 7.68 -5.95 -3.77
N GLN A 67 6.81 -6.26 -2.80
CA GLN A 67 5.38 -6.00 -2.90
C GLN A 67 5.09 -4.55 -2.54
N VAL A 68 4.21 -3.90 -3.30
CA VAL A 68 3.78 -2.53 -3.02
C VAL A 68 2.48 -2.58 -2.24
N HIS A 69 2.50 -2.17 -0.98
CA HIS A 69 1.33 -2.00 -0.14
C HIS A 69 0.82 -0.57 -0.24
N PHE A 70 -0.50 -0.40 -0.23
CA PHE A 70 -1.13 0.90 -0.28
C PHE A 70 -2.25 1.05 0.75
N ASP A 71 -2.44 2.30 1.16
CA ASP A 71 -3.58 2.77 1.94
C ASP A 71 -4.04 4.10 1.34
N LEU A 72 -5.25 4.11 0.79
CA LEU A 72 -5.83 5.23 0.08
C LEU A 72 -7.08 5.71 0.81
N ILE A 73 -7.22 7.02 0.93
CA ILE A 73 -8.38 7.68 1.52
C ILE A 73 -9.01 8.56 0.44
N PHE A 74 -10.30 8.38 0.21
CA PHE A 74 -11.09 9.18 -0.70
C PHE A 74 -12.22 9.89 0.04
N VAL A 75 -12.61 11.06 -0.47
CA VAL A 75 -13.82 11.79 -0.06
C VAL A 75 -14.69 12.04 -1.27
N GLN A 76 -15.99 12.17 -1.04
CA GLN A 76 -16.91 12.60 -2.09
C GLN A 76 -17.12 14.11 -2.02
N LEU A 77 -16.72 14.85 -3.06
CA LEU A 77 -16.96 16.28 -3.22
C LEU A 77 -17.62 16.53 -4.58
N ASP A 78 -18.73 17.26 -4.59
CA ASP A 78 -19.53 17.55 -5.80
C ASP A 78 -19.87 16.29 -6.62
N GLY A 79 -20.22 15.20 -5.92
CA GLY A 79 -20.55 13.92 -6.54
C GLY A 79 -19.35 13.12 -7.08
N ARG A 80 -18.12 13.62 -6.92
CA ARG A 80 -16.89 12.96 -7.39
C ARG A 80 -16.06 12.43 -6.23
N TRP A 81 -15.49 11.24 -6.40
CA TRP A 81 -14.49 10.71 -5.47
C TRP A 81 -13.14 11.36 -5.74
N LEU A 82 -12.60 12.03 -4.72
CA LEU A 82 -11.30 12.68 -4.75
C LEU A 82 -10.39 12.05 -3.71
N LEU A 83 -9.13 11.86 -4.08
CA LEU A 83 -8.09 11.36 -3.18
C LEU A 83 -7.77 12.43 -2.12
N ASP A 84 -7.87 12.06 -0.86
CA ASP A 84 -7.54 12.92 0.28
C ASP A 84 -6.34 12.38 1.08
N GLY A 85 -5.96 11.12 0.89
CA GLY A 85 -4.79 10.52 1.52
C GLY A 85 -4.22 9.37 0.73
N VAL A 86 -2.89 9.25 0.74
CA VAL A 86 -2.16 8.13 0.13
C VAL A 86 -0.96 7.79 1.01
N SER A 87 -0.80 6.50 1.28
CA SER A 87 0.40 5.92 1.87
C SER A 87 0.81 4.72 1.04
N ILE A 88 2.11 4.61 0.77
CA ILE A 88 2.71 3.53 -0.02
C ILE A 88 3.90 2.99 0.75
N ALA A 89 3.98 1.67 0.86
CA ALA A 89 5.12 0.98 1.44
C ALA A 89 5.59 -0.15 0.53
N MET A 90 6.89 -0.35 0.43
CA MET A 90 7.48 -1.49 -0.27
C MET A 90 7.95 -2.51 0.76
N VAL A 91 7.48 -3.73 0.62
CA VAL A 91 7.77 -4.81 1.56
C VAL A 91 8.37 -5.97 0.77
N ARG A 92 9.57 -6.41 1.16
CA ARG A 92 10.07 -7.70 0.67
C ARG A 92 9.22 -8.80 1.29
N PRO A 93 8.48 -9.59 0.49
CA PRO A 93 7.76 -10.71 1.04
C PRO A 93 8.79 -11.66 1.65
N LYS A 94 8.69 -11.92 2.96
CA LYS A 94 9.51 -12.94 3.61
C LYS A 94 9.19 -14.25 2.90
N PRO A 95 10.18 -14.98 2.34
CA PRO A 95 9.90 -16.30 1.80
C PRO A 95 9.27 -17.12 2.92
N SER A 96 8.02 -17.53 2.72
CA SER A 96 7.32 -18.44 3.62
C SER A 96 8.04 -19.79 3.53
N GLY A 97 9.12 -19.92 4.29
CA GLY A 97 9.91 -21.13 4.38
C GLY A 97 9.17 -22.15 5.23
N ALA A 98 8.87 -23.29 4.60
CA ALA A 98 8.55 -24.58 5.19
C ALA A 98 7.33 -24.65 6.13
N VAL A 99 6.29 -25.32 5.63
CA VAL A 99 5.43 -26.20 6.43
C VAL A 99 6.23 -26.85 7.55
N SER A 100 5.82 -26.59 8.78
CA SER A 100 6.32 -27.19 10.01
C SER A 100 6.06 -28.70 10.00
N ALA A 101 6.87 -29.47 9.28
CA ALA A 101 6.86 -30.94 9.28
C ALA A 101 7.75 -31.55 10.38
N ALA A 102 8.17 -30.76 11.39
CA ALA A 102 9.06 -31.22 12.46
C ALA A 102 8.38 -31.43 13.82
N GLN A 103 7.05 -31.47 13.90
CA GLN A 103 6.33 -31.68 15.17
C GLN A 103 6.02 -33.15 15.53
N THR A 104 6.62 -34.17 14.88
CA THR A 104 6.26 -35.57 15.17
C THR A 104 7.42 -36.53 15.42
N LEU A 105 8.49 -36.07 16.06
CA LEU A 105 9.43 -36.99 16.71
C LEU A 105 9.80 -36.45 18.11
N GLN A 106 8.85 -36.52 19.03
CA GLN A 106 9.16 -36.53 20.46
C GLN A 106 9.71 -37.92 20.81
N PRO A 107 10.96 -38.05 21.32
CA PRO A 107 11.38 -39.30 21.93
C PRO A 107 10.64 -39.46 23.26
N ALA A 108 9.76 -40.45 23.33
CA ALA A 108 9.15 -40.89 24.57
C ALA A 108 10.25 -41.33 25.55
N LYS A 109 10.49 -40.50 26.58
CA LYS A 109 11.34 -40.84 27.71
C LYS A 109 10.52 -40.63 28.98
N LYS A 110 10.16 -41.74 29.64
CA LYS A 110 9.62 -41.93 31.02
C LYS A 110 8.89 -43.28 31.02
N ARG A 111 9.08 -44.24 31.91
CA ARG A 111 9.76 -44.35 33.21
C ARG A 111 10.16 -45.81 33.43
#